data_AF-A0A8T1VQ80-F1
#
_entry.id   AF-A0A8T1VQ80-F1
#
_cell.length_a   1.000
_cell.length_b   1.000
_cell.length_c   1.000
_cell.angle_alpha   90.00
_cell.angle_beta   90.00
_cell.angle_gamma   90.00
#
_symmetry.space_group_name_H-M   'P 1'
#
loop_
_entity.id
_entity.type
_entity.pdbx_description
1 polymer ?
#
loop_
_entity_poly.entity_id
_entity_poly.type
_entity_poly.pdbx_seq_one_letter_code
_entity_poly.pdbx_strand_id
1 'polypeptide(L)'
;MSAASASDVLVENAQNWFLDNFLEGETQLVGGPNTVLEALESSLQICGGLPSLVTRSSTVEPNGACPEMFTGLNASCTCLSGLDSSDEAWEFRIRTKGSDDNSRAYPATQATTDTLMVDAIQTLYVPHALQKLSITGIGASPLSLAFVPEYRNQAGHELPIARSLDSTSSLATIEVINIDMFTTVTSVSSFMPPTATSVTLRNCNITSFGFEFTSGLNNLTQLDLSSNNMVAAYAGTGNQILADRCSLTFCELEEYNLSYNKLTEFPTTPLNVKTLRKLYA
;
A
#
# COMPACT_ATOMS: atom_id res chain seq x y z
N MET A 1 40.43 14.67 14.11
CA MET A 1 39.29 14.12 13.34
C MET A 1 38.88 12.85 14.07
N SER A 2 37.75 12.89 14.79
CA SER A 2 37.21 11.70 15.45
C SER A 2 36.47 10.88 14.39
N ALA A 3 36.74 9.59 14.30
CA ALA A 3 36.01 8.71 13.41
C ALA A 3 34.58 8.55 13.95
N ALA A 4 33.57 8.76 13.11
CA ALA A 4 32.18 8.50 13.46
C ALA A 4 32.03 7.03 13.87
N SER A 5 31.27 6.76 14.93
CA SER A 5 30.97 5.39 15.34
C SER A 5 30.05 4.72 14.31
N ALA A 6 30.00 3.39 14.29
CA ALA A 6 29.09 2.67 13.40
C ALA A 6 27.61 3.05 13.62
N SER A 7 27.24 3.40 14.86
CA SER A 7 25.91 3.89 15.20
C SER A 7 25.62 5.26 14.58
N ASP A 8 26.60 6.18 14.60
CA ASP A 8 26.44 7.52 14.01
C ASP A 8 26.18 7.44 12.50
N VAL A 9 26.84 6.51 11.79
CA VAL A 9 26.64 6.29 10.36
C VAL A 9 25.24 5.76 10.05
N LEU A 10 24.70 4.86 10.87
CA LEU A 10 23.34 4.34 10.70
C LEU A 10 22.28 5.44 10.93
N VAL A 11 22.50 6.27 11.95
CA VAL A 11 21.63 7.43 12.23
C VAL A 11 21.64 8.41 11.06
N GLU A 12 22.81 8.77 10.53
CA GLU A 12 22.95 9.67 9.38
C GLU A 12 22.25 9.11 8.13
N ASN A 13 22.42 7.82 7.85
CA ASN A 13 21.76 7.16 6.71
C ASN A 13 20.23 7.20 6.84
N ALA A 14 19.69 6.91 8.03
CA ALA A 14 18.25 6.96 8.27
C ALA A 14 17.69 8.39 8.20
N GLN A 15 18.44 9.39 8.67
CA GLN A 15 18.07 10.80 8.54
C GLN A 15 18.04 11.25 7.07
N ASN A 16 19.04 10.88 6.28
CA ASN A 16 19.08 11.18 4.85
C ASN A 16 17.94 10.50 4.10
N TRP A 17 17.71 9.21 4.37
CA TRP A 17 16.56 8.49 3.82
C TRP A 17 15.23 9.17 4.18
N PHE A 18 15.06 9.63 5.43
CA PHE A 18 13.86 10.31 5.86
C PHE A 18 13.63 11.63 5.10
N LEU A 19 14.67 12.45 4.94
CA LEU A 19 14.56 13.72 4.22
C LEU A 19 14.21 13.55 2.73
N ASP A 20 14.67 12.45 2.14
CA ASP A 20 14.40 12.08 0.75
C ASP A 20 12.99 11.53 0.51
N ASN A 21 12.37 10.93 1.53
CA ASN A 21 11.11 10.21 1.38
C ASN A 21 9.88 10.92 1.98
N PHE A 22 10.06 11.82 2.94
CA PHE A 22 8.97 12.58 3.55
C PHE A 22 8.94 14.01 3.03
N LEU A 23 7.97 14.29 2.15
CA LEU A 23 7.77 15.61 1.59
C LEU A 23 7.19 16.57 2.63
N GLU A 24 7.44 17.86 2.42
CA GLU A 24 6.96 18.92 3.31
C GLU A 24 5.43 18.97 3.36
N GLY A 25 4.87 18.86 4.57
CA GLY A 25 3.43 18.93 4.84
C GLY A 25 2.63 17.66 4.54
N GLU A 26 3.25 16.64 3.94
CA GLU A 26 2.62 15.38 3.56
C GLU A 26 2.59 14.42 4.77
N THR A 27 1.40 13.91 5.11
CA THR A 27 1.24 12.85 6.11
C THR A 27 1.19 11.50 5.39
N GLN A 28 2.11 10.61 5.72
CA GLN A 28 2.17 9.27 5.13
C GLN A 28 1.73 8.21 6.14
N LEU A 29 0.95 7.23 5.69
CA LEU A 29 0.82 5.96 6.40
C LEU A 29 2.06 5.11 6.12
N VAL A 30 2.73 4.71 7.18
CA VAL A 30 3.95 3.89 7.15
C VAL A 30 3.69 2.63 7.98
N GLY A 31 4.19 1.48 7.53
CA GLY A 31 4.10 0.21 8.25
C GLY A 31 5.48 -0.41 8.37
N GLY A 32 5.83 -0.91 9.56
CA GLY A 32 7.10 -1.58 9.81
C GLY A 32 8.34 -0.69 9.68
N PRO A 33 9.49 -1.10 10.24
CA PRO A 33 10.76 -0.56 9.80
C PRO A 33 11.08 -1.09 8.40
N ASN A 34 11.49 -0.22 7.48
CA ASN A 34 12.06 -0.66 6.21
C ASN A 34 13.50 -1.14 6.39
N THR A 35 14.16 -1.51 5.30
CA THR A 35 15.55 -2.02 5.36
C THR A 35 16.56 -1.05 6.00
N VAL A 36 16.34 0.26 5.86
CA VAL A 36 17.18 1.29 6.49
C VAL A 36 16.91 1.39 8.00
N LEU A 37 15.63 1.34 8.38
CA LEU A 37 15.18 1.47 9.77
C LEU A 37 15.37 0.17 10.58
N GLU A 38 15.37 -1.00 9.93
CA GLU A 38 15.64 -2.30 10.55
C GLU A 38 17.07 -2.39 11.09
N ALA A 39 18.01 -1.66 10.48
CA ALA A 39 19.38 -1.60 10.95
C ALA A 39 19.55 -0.79 12.24
N LEU A 40 18.54 0.01 12.63
CA LEU A 40 18.54 0.79 13.86
C LEU A 40 18.14 -0.07 15.06
N GLU A 41 18.58 0.36 16.26
CA GLU A 41 18.05 -0.19 17.50
C GLU A 41 16.53 0.04 17.61
N SER A 42 15.81 -0.88 18.25
CA SER A 42 14.34 -0.81 18.38
C SER A 42 13.84 0.47 19.06
N SER A 43 14.64 1.07 19.94
CA SER A 43 14.36 2.36 20.59
C SER A 43 14.36 3.54 19.63
N LEU A 44 15.03 3.40 18.47
CA LEU A 44 15.13 4.40 17.42
C LEU A 44 14.14 4.15 16.26
N GLN A 45 13.35 3.07 16.34
CA GLN A 45 12.30 2.80 15.37
C GLN A 45 11.06 3.64 15.67
N ILE A 46 10.49 4.25 14.63
CA ILE A 46 9.24 5.01 14.73
C ILE A 46 8.15 4.08 15.27
N CYS A 47 7.52 4.48 16.38
CA CYS A 47 6.44 3.73 17.03
C CYS A 47 6.80 2.27 17.34
N GLY A 48 8.07 1.99 17.64
CA GLY A 48 8.55 0.62 17.91
C GLY A 48 8.41 -0.33 16.73
N GLY A 49 8.37 0.20 15.50
CA GLY A 49 8.20 -0.58 14.28
C GLY A 49 6.75 -0.95 13.95
N LEU A 50 5.77 -0.45 14.70
CA LEU A 50 4.35 -0.63 14.37
C LEU A 50 3.86 0.45 13.38
N PRO A 51 2.74 0.21 12.68
CA PRO A 51 2.16 1.20 11.77
C PRO A 51 1.92 2.56 12.44
N SER A 52 2.21 3.61 11.68
CA SER A 52 2.17 4.99 12.17
C SER A 52 1.82 5.98 11.05
N LEU A 53 1.35 7.16 11.46
CA LEU A 53 1.28 8.31 10.57
C LEU A 53 2.50 9.18 10.81
N VAL A 54 3.21 9.54 9.75
CA VAL A 54 4.42 10.33 9.85
C VAL A 54 4.29 11.55 8.96
N THR A 55 4.56 12.73 9.53
CA THR A 55 4.47 14.00 8.83
C THR A 55 5.72 14.81 9.09
N ARG A 56 6.33 15.35 8.02
CA ARG A 56 7.41 16.34 8.14
C ARG A 56 6.83 17.73 7.90
N SER A 57 7.04 18.66 8.83
CA SER A 57 6.53 20.03 8.68
C SER A 57 7.42 21.09 9.32
N SER A 58 7.85 22.05 8.52
CA SER A 58 8.53 23.28 8.94
C SER A 58 7.60 24.33 9.56
N THR A 59 6.28 24.16 9.43
CA THR A 59 5.26 25.14 9.88
C THR A 59 4.45 24.67 11.09
N VAL A 60 4.39 23.36 11.34
CA VAL A 60 3.76 22.75 12.51
C VAL A 60 4.85 22.16 13.40
N GLU A 61 4.86 22.55 14.67
CA GLU A 61 5.86 22.07 15.62
C GLU A 61 5.78 20.54 15.78
N PRO A 62 6.93 19.82 15.80
CA PRO A 62 6.98 18.40 16.08
C PRO A 62 6.28 18.02 17.37
N ASN A 63 5.47 16.95 17.32
CA ASN A 63 4.76 16.47 18.52
C ASN A 63 5.64 15.72 19.53
N GLY A 64 6.93 15.53 19.23
CA GLY A 64 7.91 14.86 20.08
C GLY A 64 7.74 13.35 20.22
N ALA A 65 6.83 12.73 19.46
CA ALA A 65 6.55 11.29 19.54
C ALA A 65 7.44 10.45 18.62
N CYS A 66 8.12 11.07 17.64
CA CYS A 66 9.17 10.39 16.89
C CYS A 66 10.45 10.24 17.74
N PRO A 67 11.31 9.25 17.44
CA PRO A 67 12.69 9.25 17.91
C PRO A 67 13.38 10.61 17.70
N GLU A 68 14.25 11.02 18.62
CA GLU A 68 14.87 12.37 18.61
C GLU A 68 15.53 12.71 17.28
N MET A 69 16.16 11.72 16.63
CA MET A 69 16.81 11.88 15.32
C MET A 69 15.85 12.33 14.20
N PHE A 70 14.55 12.00 14.28
CA PHE A 70 13.54 12.43 13.32
C PHE A 70 12.78 13.66 13.81
N THR A 71 12.54 13.76 15.13
CA THR A 71 11.95 14.98 15.74
C THR A 71 12.81 16.21 15.41
N GLY A 72 14.14 16.09 15.46
CA GLY A 72 15.08 17.13 15.04
C GLY A 72 15.06 17.48 13.55
N LEU A 73 14.42 16.65 12.72
CA LEU A 73 14.15 16.88 11.29
C LEU A 73 12.71 17.32 11.02
N ASN A 74 12.07 17.89 12.04
CA ASN A 74 10.70 18.37 12.01
C ASN A 74 9.63 17.28 11.77
N ALA A 75 9.89 16.05 12.21
CA ALA A 75 8.94 14.95 12.10
C ALA A 75 7.94 14.94 13.28
N SER A 76 6.67 14.73 12.97
CA SER A 76 5.64 14.31 13.93
C SER A 76 5.20 12.89 13.62
N CYS A 77 5.11 12.06 14.65
CA CYS A 77 4.71 10.65 14.54
C CYS A 77 3.43 10.43 15.33
N THR A 78 2.44 9.82 14.71
CA THR A 78 1.22 9.37 15.37
C THR A 78 1.24 7.84 15.39
N CYS A 79 1.49 7.26 16.57
CA CYS A 79 1.53 5.81 16.71
C CYS A 79 0.12 5.23 16.72
N LEU A 80 -0.13 4.27 15.84
CA LEU A 80 -1.43 3.61 15.78
C LEU A 80 -1.53 2.57 16.90
N SER A 81 -2.58 2.69 17.70
CA SER A 81 -2.88 1.80 18.82
C SER A 81 -3.91 0.75 18.42
N GLY A 82 -3.85 -0.40 19.11
CA GLY A 82 -4.68 -1.56 18.80
C GLY A 82 -4.08 -2.46 17.71
N LEU A 83 -2.76 -2.38 17.50
CA LEU A 83 -1.98 -3.30 16.67
C LEU A 83 -0.85 -3.93 17.47
N ASP A 84 -0.52 -5.16 17.14
CA ASP A 84 0.66 -5.87 17.56
C ASP A 84 1.34 -6.64 16.41
N SER A 85 2.55 -7.16 16.66
CA SER A 85 3.34 -7.88 15.65
C SER A 85 2.82 -9.28 15.31
N SER A 86 1.89 -9.81 16.12
CA SER A 86 1.24 -11.11 15.91
C SER A 86 -0.12 -11.01 15.22
N ASP A 87 -0.61 -9.80 14.97
CA ASP A 87 -1.87 -9.58 14.27
C ASP A 87 -1.85 -10.22 12.88
N GLU A 88 -2.93 -10.96 12.59
CA GLU A 88 -3.15 -11.59 11.28
C GLU A 88 -3.84 -10.63 10.29
N ALA A 89 -4.33 -9.48 10.76
CA ALA A 89 -5.05 -8.53 9.92
C ALA A 89 -4.75 -7.07 10.30
N TRP A 90 -4.44 -6.25 9.29
CA TRP A 90 -4.34 -4.79 9.40
C TRP A 90 -5.45 -4.16 8.57
N GLU A 91 -6.27 -3.34 9.21
CA GLU A 91 -7.40 -2.68 8.57
C GLU A 91 -7.36 -1.19 8.86
N PHE A 92 -7.25 -0.39 7.80
CA PHE A 92 -7.12 1.06 7.89
C PHE A 92 -8.29 1.75 7.20
N ARG A 93 -8.95 2.65 7.93
CA ARG A 93 -9.95 3.56 7.38
C ARG A 93 -9.29 4.90 7.18
N ILE A 94 -9.24 5.39 5.96
CA ILE A 94 -8.46 6.58 5.63
C ILE A 94 -9.31 7.67 4.98
N ARG A 95 -8.85 8.91 5.07
CA ARG A 95 -9.34 10.06 4.29
C ARG A 95 -8.19 10.99 3.96
N THR A 96 -8.32 11.76 2.90
CA THR A 96 -7.36 12.82 2.58
C THR A 96 -7.55 14.02 3.50
N LYS A 97 -6.48 14.80 3.68
CA LYS A 97 -6.61 16.13 4.29
C LYS A 97 -7.49 17.00 3.39
N GLY A 98 -8.45 17.70 3.99
CA GLY A 98 -9.26 18.67 3.27
C GLY A 98 -8.45 19.92 2.96
N SER A 99 -8.86 20.69 1.95
CA SER A 99 -8.24 21.99 1.64
C SER A 99 -8.28 22.99 2.81
N ASP A 100 -9.19 22.79 3.76
CA ASP A 100 -9.37 23.63 4.95
C ASP A 100 -8.70 23.04 6.21
N ASP A 101 -7.95 21.94 6.05
CA ASP A 101 -7.27 21.29 7.17
C ASP A 101 -6.05 22.11 7.61
N ASN A 102 -6.31 23.05 8.53
CA ASN A 102 -5.32 23.89 9.18
C ASN A 102 -4.80 23.24 10.47
N SER A 103 -4.55 21.92 10.43
CA SER A 103 -4.00 21.17 11.56
C SER A 103 -2.79 21.90 12.15
N ARG A 104 -2.92 22.33 13.41
CA ARG A 104 -1.87 23.06 14.16
C ARG A 104 -1.02 22.14 15.03
N ALA A 105 -1.39 20.87 15.10
CA ALA A 105 -0.72 19.84 15.87
C ALA A 105 -1.10 18.47 15.32
N TYR A 106 -0.19 17.50 15.48
CA TYR A 106 -0.43 16.10 15.16
C TYR A 106 -0.50 15.29 16.46
N PRO A 107 -1.52 14.43 16.65
CA PRO A 107 -1.63 13.63 17.87
C PRO A 107 -0.45 12.65 17.98
N ALA A 108 0.01 12.37 19.20
CA ALA A 108 1.07 11.38 19.42
C ALA A 108 0.56 9.94 19.23
N THR A 109 -0.74 9.71 19.45
CA THR A 109 -1.39 8.40 19.33
C THR A 109 -2.76 8.54 18.68
N GLN A 110 -3.17 7.51 17.96
CA GLN A 110 -4.50 7.39 17.36
C GLN A 110 -4.92 5.91 17.32
N ALA A 111 -6.21 5.58 17.40
CA ALA A 111 -6.64 4.18 17.27
C ALA A 111 -6.72 3.79 15.79
N THR A 112 -6.41 2.52 15.46
CA THR A 112 -6.61 2.01 14.09
C THR A 112 -8.07 1.99 13.64
N THR A 113 -8.99 1.95 14.61
CA THR A 113 -10.44 2.01 14.34
C THR A 113 -10.92 3.41 13.94
N ASP A 114 -10.13 4.45 14.22
CA ASP A 114 -10.42 5.82 13.80
C ASP A 114 -10.17 6.00 12.30
N THR A 115 -10.71 7.08 11.74
CA THR A 115 -10.37 7.47 10.36
C THR A 115 -9.06 8.24 10.34
N LEU A 116 -8.04 7.68 9.70
CA LEU A 116 -6.70 8.22 9.57
C LEU A 116 -6.66 9.29 8.46
N MET A 117 -6.06 10.44 8.73
CA MET A 117 -5.84 11.47 7.71
C MET A 117 -4.48 11.25 7.05
N VAL A 118 -4.48 10.96 5.76
CA VAL A 118 -3.27 10.61 5.00
C VAL A 118 -3.29 11.27 3.64
N ASP A 119 -2.11 11.70 3.19
CA ASP A 119 -1.89 12.25 1.85
C ASP A 119 -1.26 11.18 0.93
N ALA A 120 -0.48 10.27 1.52
CA ALA A 120 0.15 9.17 0.81
C ALA A 120 0.25 7.89 1.67
N ILE A 121 0.46 6.76 1.01
CA ILE A 121 0.69 5.45 1.62
C ILE A 121 2.02 4.93 1.08
N GLN A 122 2.97 4.70 1.98
CA GLN A 122 4.23 4.07 1.61
C GLN A 122 4.06 2.54 1.51
N THR A 123 4.96 1.86 0.81
CA THR A 123 5.09 0.39 0.92
C THR A 123 5.12 -0.01 2.39
N LEU A 124 4.15 -0.81 2.82
CA LEU A 124 3.99 -1.23 4.20
C LEU A 124 4.85 -2.47 4.47
N TYR A 125 5.78 -2.37 5.42
CA TYR A 125 6.49 -3.53 5.93
C TYR A 125 5.61 -4.22 6.97
N VAL A 126 5.25 -5.47 6.67
CA VAL A 126 4.28 -6.25 7.44
C VAL A 126 4.97 -7.41 8.16
N PRO A 127 4.51 -7.81 9.36
CA PRO A 127 5.02 -9.00 10.03
C PRO A 127 4.64 -10.27 9.25
N HIS A 128 5.42 -11.35 9.37
CA HIS A 128 5.11 -12.62 8.68
C HIS A 128 3.75 -13.21 9.04
N ALA A 129 3.22 -12.90 10.23
CA ALA A 129 1.92 -13.37 10.70
C ALA A 129 0.75 -12.71 9.95
N LEU A 130 0.97 -11.55 9.31
CA LEU A 130 -0.09 -10.82 8.63
C LEU A 130 -0.62 -11.62 7.44
N GLN A 131 -1.91 -11.94 7.45
CA GLN A 131 -2.62 -12.65 6.39
C GLN A 131 -3.50 -11.71 5.55
N LYS A 132 -3.97 -10.61 6.14
CA LYS A 132 -4.87 -9.65 5.52
C LYS A 132 -4.39 -8.21 5.68
N LEU A 133 -4.38 -7.46 4.58
CA LEU A 133 -4.23 -6.01 4.57
C LEU A 133 -5.45 -5.37 3.90
N SER A 134 -6.14 -4.48 4.61
CA SER A 134 -7.30 -3.74 4.10
C SER A 134 -7.12 -2.24 4.27
N ILE A 135 -7.32 -1.49 3.18
CA ILE A 135 -7.26 -0.03 3.15
C ILE A 135 -8.54 0.48 2.50
N THR A 136 -9.36 1.17 3.30
CA THR A 136 -10.67 1.67 2.88
C THR A 136 -10.71 3.19 2.95
N GLY A 137 -10.90 3.84 1.81
CA GLY A 137 -11.17 5.26 1.72
C GLY A 137 -12.58 5.62 2.22
N ILE A 138 -12.68 6.63 3.06
CA ILE A 138 -13.94 7.14 3.60
C ILE A 138 -14.38 8.36 2.78
N GLY A 139 -15.49 8.23 2.07
CA GLY A 139 -16.06 9.30 1.26
C GLY A 139 -17.11 8.76 0.28
N ALA A 140 -17.80 9.68 -0.41
CA ALA A 140 -18.79 9.32 -1.43
C ALA A 140 -18.16 8.97 -2.79
N SER A 141 -16.87 9.21 -2.97
CA SER A 141 -16.13 8.97 -4.20
C SER A 141 -14.73 8.44 -3.87
N PRO A 142 -14.07 7.75 -4.82
CA PRO A 142 -12.73 7.22 -4.60
C PRO A 142 -11.76 8.32 -4.17
N LEU A 143 -10.99 8.06 -3.12
CA LEU A 143 -10.04 9.03 -2.57
C LEU A 143 -8.81 9.15 -3.48
N SER A 144 -8.48 10.37 -3.88
CA SER A 144 -7.24 10.66 -4.59
C SER A 144 -6.08 10.79 -3.59
N LEU A 145 -5.24 9.77 -3.49
CA LEU A 145 -3.99 9.78 -2.71
C LEU A 145 -2.86 9.12 -3.50
N ALA A 146 -1.61 9.32 -3.06
CA ALA A 146 -0.46 8.70 -3.70
C ALA A 146 -0.04 7.40 -2.99
N PHE A 147 0.26 6.35 -3.76
CA PHE A 147 1.13 5.27 -3.30
C PHE A 147 2.57 5.63 -3.63
N VAL A 148 3.47 5.47 -2.67
CA VAL A 148 4.83 6.03 -2.78
C VAL A 148 5.87 4.96 -2.42
N PRO A 149 6.98 4.89 -3.16
CA PRO A 149 7.96 3.84 -2.95
C PRO A 149 8.73 4.06 -1.65
N GLU A 150 9.43 3.01 -1.19
CA GLU A 150 10.41 3.08 -0.10
C GLU A 150 11.50 4.13 -0.37
N TYR A 151 11.85 4.33 -1.66
CA TYR A 151 12.86 5.28 -2.12
C TYR A 151 12.31 6.15 -3.25
N ARG A 152 11.73 7.32 -2.91
CA ARG A 152 11.13 8.26 -3.87
C ARG A 152 12.09 8.79 -4.93
N ASN A 153 13.38 8.86 -4.60
CA ASN A 153 14.42 9.36 -5.50
C ASN A 153 14.97 8.29 -6.45
N GLN A 154 14.58 7.02 -6.30
CA GLN A 154 15.05 5.95 -7.17
C GLN A 154 14.14 5.82 -8.40
N ALA A 155 14.76 5.77 -9.57
CA ALA A 155 14.04 5.48 -10.80
C ALA A 155 13.58 4.01 -10.78
N GLY A 156 12.27 3.80 -10.82
CA GLY A 156 11.66 2.49 -10.78
C GLY A 156 10.16 2.60 -10.99
N HIS A 157 9.56 1.48 -11.39
CA HIS A 157 8.11 1.34 -11.51
C HIS A 157 7.59 0.21 -10.60
N GLU A 158 8.47 -0.50 -9.89
CA GLU A 158 8.08 -1.47 -8.87
C GLU A 158 7.59 -0.73 -7.63
N LEU A 159 6.32 -0.95 -7.26
CA LEU A 159 5.70 -0.27 -6.12
C LEU A 159 4.78 -1.23 -5.35
N PRO A 160 5.34 -2.16 -4.56
CA PRO A 160 4.52 -3.06 -3.79
C PRO A 160 3.76 -2.30 -2.70
N ILE A 161 2.48 -2.65 -2.49
CA ILE A 161 1.68 -2.13 -1.39
C ILE A 161 2.22 -2.60 -0.04
N ALA A 162 2.80 -3.81 -0.02
CA ALA A 162 3.36 -4.41 1.19
C ALA A 162 4.55 -5.32 0.89
N ARG A 163 5.49 -5.38 1.83
CA ARG A 163 6.62 -6.31 1.86
C ARG A 163 6.68 -6.98 3.23
N SER A 164 7.03 -8.27 3.29
CA SER A 164 7.24 -8.93 4.58
C SER A 164 8.57 -8.48 5.17
N LEU A 165 8.58 -8.25 6.49
CA LEU A 165 9.80 -8.05 7.29
C LEU A 165 10.66 -9.33 7.30
N ASP A 166 10.03 -10.48 7.13
CA ASP A 166 10.68 -11.78 7.13
C ASP A 166 10.88 -12.31 5.71
N SER A 167 11.80 -13.28 5.55
CA SER A 167 12.03 -13.98 4.27
C SER A 167 10.80 -14.70 3.70
N THR A 168 9.77 -14.89 4.53
CA THR A 168 8.49 -15.50 4.18
C THR A 168 7.34 -14.55 4.48
N SER A 169 6.28 -14.60 3.68
CA SER A 169 5.07 -13.81 3.85
C SER A 169 3.86 -14.73 3.95
N SER A 170 2.95 -14.47 4.90
CA SER A 170 1.63 -15.12 4.95
C SER A 170 0.53 -14.26 4.32
N LEU A 171 0.88 -13.08 3.78
CA LEU A 171 -0.08 -12.10 3.29
C LEU A 171 -0.78 -12.63 2.04
N ALA A 172 -2.04 -13.06 2.22
CA ALA A 172 -2.84 -13.74 1.21
C ALA A 172 -4.00 -12.88 0.70
N THR A 173 -4.48 -11.94 1.52
CA THR A 173 -5.65 -11.10 1.21
C THR A 173 -5.26 -9.62 1.16
N ILE A 174 -5.49 -8.97 0.02
CA ILE A 174 -5.35 -7.53 -0.15
C ILE A 174 -6.70 -6.91 -0.51
N GLU A 175 -7.11 -5.89 0.24
CA GLU A 175 -8.30 -5.11 -0.03
C GLU A 175 -7.95 -3.63 -0.14
N VAL A 176 -8.20 -3.04 -1.31
CA VAL A 176 -8.15 -1.59 -1.52
C VAL A 176 -9.54 -1.17 -1.98
N ILE A 177 -10.19 -0.33 -1.19
CA ILE A 177 -11.60 0.03 -1.39
C ILE A 177 -11.74 1.54 -1.40
N ASN A 178 -12.45 2.09 -2.39
CA ASN A 178 -12.77 3.50 -2.46
C ASN A 178 -11.54 4.42 -2.49
N ILE A 179 -10.50 4.03 -3.22
CA ILE A 179 -9.26 4.80 -3.44
C ILE A 179 -9.04 4.86 -4.94
N ASP A 180 -8.78 6.05 -5.48
CA ASP A 180 -8.49 6.20 -6.91
C ASP A 180 -7.16 5.50 -7.24
N MET A 181 -7.27 4.41 -8.01
CA MET A 181 -6.15 3.58 -8.41
C MET A 181 -5.83 3.73 -9.89
N PHE A 182 -6.51 4.61 -10.65
CA PHE A 182 -6.39 4.70 -12.10
C PHE A 182 -4.94 4.88 -12.57
N THR A 183 -4.20 5.80 -11.94
CA THR A 183 -2.79 6.05 -12.25
C THR A 183 -1.92 4.88 -11.81
N THR A 184 -2.08 4.39 -10.58
CA THR A 184 -1.29 3.30 -10.01
C THR A 184 -1.40 2.03 -10.85
N VAL A 185 -2.61 1.59 -11.20
CA VAL A 185 -2.80 0.33 -11.94
C VAL A 185 -2.25 0.36 -13.36
N THR A 186 -1.98 1.55 -13.91
CA THR A 186 -1.47 1.72 -15.27
C THR A 186 0.03 2.01 -15.35
N SER A 187 0.65 2.44 -14.24
CA SER A 187 2.04 2.92 -14.24
C SER A 187 3.02 2.08 -13.42
N VAL A 188 2.54 1.20 -12.52
CA VAL A 188 3.41 0.45 -11.62
C VAL A 188 3.38 -1.06 -11.88
N SER A 189 4.43 -1.75 -11.45
CA SER A 189 4.58 -3.19 -11.47
C SER A 189 4.62 -3.78 -10.05
N SER A 190 4.27 -5.07 -9.96
CA SER A 190 4.38 -5.88 -8.73
C SER A 190 3.71 -5.24 -7.50
N PHE A 191 2.57 -4.57 -7.71
CA PHE A 191 1.90 -3.84 -6.65
C PHE A 191 1.39 -4.77 -5.54
N MET A 192 0.92 -5.96 -5.93
CA MET A 192 0.42 -6.97 -5.00
C MET A 192 1.52 -7.99 -4.68
N PRO A 193 1.61 -8.49 -3.43
CA PRO A 193 2.55 -9.53 -3.08
C PRO A 193 2.23 -10.84 -3.83
N PRO A 194 3.24 -11.62 -4.26
CA PRO A 194 3.04 -12.85 -5.03
C PRO A 194 2.33 -13.97 -4.21
N THR A 195 2.23 -13.81 -2.90
CA THR A 195 1.49 -14.69 -1.99
C THR A 195 -0.02 -14.42 -1.99
N ALA A 196 -0.48 -13.32 -2.59
CA ALA A 196 -1.90 -12.98 -2.61
C ALA A 196 -2.73 -14.00 -3.40
N THR A 197 -3.76 -14.53 -2.74
CA THR A 197 -4.76 -15.43 -3.32
C THR A 197 -6.12 -14.74 -3.47
N SER A 198 -6.37 -13.67 -2.70
CA SER A 198 -7.57 -12.85 -2.80
C SER A 198 -7.21 -11.38 -2.91
N VAL A 199 -7.70 -10.73 -3.97
CA VAL A 199 -7.49 -9.30 -4.23
C VAL A 199 -8.83 -8.63 -4.47
N THR A 200 -9.10 -7.58 -3.69
CA THR A 200 -10.24 -6.66 -3.90
C THR A 200 -9.71 -5.28 -4.25
N LEU A 201 -10.12 -4.75 -5.40
CA LEU A 201 -9.94 -3.38 -5.85
C LEU A 201 -11.30 -2.78 -6.18
N ARG A 202 -12.10 -2.49 -5.15
CA ARG A 202 -13.51 -2.13 -5.30
C ARG A 202 -13.72 -0.62 -5.26
N ASN A 203 -14.48 -0.09 -6.22
CA ASN A 203 -14.73 1.35 -6.32
C ASN A 203 -13.44 2.17 -6.38
N CYS A 204 -12.53 1.80 -7.29
CA CYS A 204 -11.18 2.35 -7.36
C CYS A 204 -10.90 3.15 -8.65
N ASN A 205 -11.96 3.60 -9.35
CA ASN A 205 -11.87 4.35 -10.60
C ASN A 205 -11.10 3.63 -11.74
N ILE A 206 -10.95 2.31 -11.67
CA ILE A 206 -10.14 1.53 -12.63
C ILE A 206 -10.86 1.44 -13.99
N THR A 207 -10.16 1.72 -15.07
CA THR A 207 -10.67 1.52 -16.45
C THR A 207 -9.95 0.40 -17.20
N SER A 208 -8.68 0.17 -16.85
CA SER A 208 -7.74 -0.73 -17.51
C SER A 208 -6.53 -0.95 -16.60
N PHE A 209 -5.69 -1.93 -16.93
CA PHE A 209 -4.47 -2.24 -16.20
C PHE A 209 -3.25 -2.13 -17.12
N GLY A 210 -2.11 -1.74 -16.55
CA GLY A 210 -0.80 -1.85 -17.17
C GLY A 210 -0.33 -3.30 -17.25
N PHE A 211 0.69 -3.55 -18.07
CA PHE A 211 1.14 -4.91 -18.37
C PHE A 211 1.80 -5.64 -17.18
N GLU A 212 2.29 -4.90 -16.19
CA GLU A 212 3.09 -5.50 -15.10
C GLU A 212 2.42 -5.36 -13.73
N PHE A 213 1.25 -4.73 -13.67
CA PHE A 213 0.57 -4.45 -12.41
C PHE A 213 0.27 -5.73 -11.61
N THR A 214 -0.18 -6.78 -12.29
CA THR A 214 -0.48 -8.10 -11.69
C THR A 214 0.65 -9.10 -11.83
N SER A 215 1.86 -8.67 -12.20
CA SER A 215 3.01 -9.56 -12.33
C SER A 215 3.23 -10.34 -11.03
N GLY A 216 3.45 -11.66 -11.13
CA GLY A 216 3.70 -12.54 -9.99
C GLY A 216 2.47 -13.10 -9.28
N LEU A 217 1.25 -12.66 -9.60
CA LEU A 217 0.00 -13.14 -8.98
C LEU A 217 -0.48 -14.52 -9.49
N ASN A 218 0.42 -15.49 -9.53
CA ASN A 218 0.16 -16.80 -10.14
C ASN A 218 -0.84 -17.67 -9.36
N ASN A 219 -1.07 -17.36 -8.08
CA ASN A 219 -1.91 -18.14 -7.16
C ASN A 219 -3.25 -17.45 -6.87
N LEU A 220 -3.62 -16.43 -7.64
CA LEU A 220 -4.84 -15.65 -7.41
C LEU A 220 -6.08 -16.50 -7.69
N THR A 221 -6.90 -16.74 -6.66
CA THR A 221 -8.15 -17.51 -6.76
C THR A 221 -9.38 -16.62 -6.72
N GLN A 222 -9.28 -15.42 -6.14
CA GLN A 222 -10.38 -14.46 -6.04
C GLN A 222 -9.95 -13.07 -6.48
N LEU A 223 -10.70 -12.48 -7.41
CA LEU A 223 -10.49 -11.12 -7.87
C LEU A 223 -11.82 -10.35 -7.87
N ASP A 224 -11.89 -9.30 -7.06
CA ASP A 224 -13.03 -8.37 -7.04
C ASP A 224 -12.63 -7.00 -7.61
N LEU A 225 -13.13 -6.69 -8.79
CA LEU A 225 -13.01 -5.41 -9.48
C LEU A 225 -14.35 -4.70 -9.60
N SER A 226 -15.31 -5.00 -8.71
CA SER A 226 -16.63 -4.41 -8.77
C SER A 226 -16.64 -2.90 -8.53
N SER A 227 -17.68 -2.24 -9.05
CA SER A 227 -17.89 -0.79 -8.91
C SER A 227 -16.78 0.08 -9.53
N ASN A 228 -16.13 -0.39 -10.59
CA ASN A 228 -15.11 0.39 -11.31
C ASN A 228 -15.67 0.98 -12.63
N ASN A 229 -14.77 1.46 -13.49
CA ASN A 229 -15.09 2.07 -14.77
C ASN A 229 -14.65 1.21 -15.97
N MET A 230 -14.51 -0.11 -15.78
CA MET A 230 -14.00 -1.01 -16.81
C MET A 230 -15.03 -1.20 -17.91
N VAL A 231 -14.60 -1.10 -19.17
CA VAL A 231 -15.44 -1.34 -20.36
C VAL A 231 -15.25 -2.73 -20.96
N ALA A 232 -14.21 -3.44 -20.52
CA ALA A 232 -13.90 -4.82 -20.88
C ALA A 232 -13.33 -5.55 -19.67
N ALA A 233 -13.48 -6.88 -19.64
CA ALA A 233 -12.85 -7.69 -18.61
C ALA A 233 -11.32 -7.70 -18.76
N TYR A 234 -10.63 -7.61 -17.63
CA TYR A 234 -9.20 -7.82 -17.56
C TYR A 234 -8.90 -9.30 -17.28
N ALA A 235 -8.00 -9.92 -18.03
CA ALA A 235 -7.69 -11.35 -17.91
C ALA A 235 -6.21 -11.62 -17.58
N GLY A 236 -5.52 -10.65 -16.97
CA GLY A 236 -4.08 -10.73 -16.73
C GLY A 236 -3.27 -10.49 -18.01
N THR A 237 -1.96 -10.69 -17.92
CA THR A 237 -1.02 -10.20 -18.92
C THR A 237 -0.56 -11.30 -19.85
N GLY A 238 -1.47 -11.75 -20.70
CA GLY A 238 -1.11 -12.61 -21.83
C GLY A 238 -0.70 -11.76 -23.04
N ASN A 239 0.52 -11.94 -23.56
CA ASN A 239 0.78 -11.64 -24.95
C ASN A 239 -0.31 -12.34 -25.78
N GLN A 240 -1.17 -11.57 -26.48
CA GLN A 240 -2.38 -12.10 -27.14
C GLN A 240 -2.09 -13.20 -28.17
N ILE A 241 -0.83 -13.36 -28.57
CA ILE A 241 -0.33 -14.42 -29.46
C ILE A 241 -0.37 -15.82 -28.79
N LEU A 242 -0.53 -15.91 -27.46
CA LEU A 242 -0.54 -17.17 -26.69
C LEU A 242 -1.89 -17.44 -25.99
N ALA A 243 -2.98 -16.86 -26.47
CA ALA A 243 -4.33 -16.89 -25.87
C ALA A 243 -4.94 -18.29 -25.64
N ASP A 244 -4.30 -19.34 -26.15
CA ASP A 244 -4.61 -20.76 -25.99
C ASP A 244 -3.96 -21.40 -24.74
N ARG A 245 -3.22 -20.61 -23.94
CA ARG A 245 -2.80 -20.96 -22.58
C ARG A 245 -3.28 -19.84 -21.65
N CYS A 246 -3.90 -20.20 -20.53
CA CYS A 246 -4.35 -19.30 -19.47
C CYS A 246 -3.40 -18.09 -19.39
N SER A 247 -3.91 -16.88 -19.67
CA SER A 247 -3.14 -15.67 -19.91
C SER A 247 -2.31 -15.25 -18.68
N LEU A 248 -1.16 -15.90 -18.55
CA LEU A 248 0.05 -15.68 -17.72
C LEU A 248 -0.09 -15.29 -16.24
N THR A 249 -1.28 -15.03 -15.71
CA THR A 249 -1.44 -14.57 -14.32
C THR A 249 -2.63 -15.20 -13.60
N PHE A 250 -3.78 -15.37 -14.26
CA PHE A 250 -5.02 -15.77 -13.58
C PHE A 250 -5.43 -17.22 -13.85
N CYS A 251 -4.46 -18.13 -13.95
CA CYS A 251 -4.69 -19.56 -14.22
C CYS A 251 -5.51 -20.25 -13.12
N GLU A 252 -5.38 -19.78 -11.88
CA GLU A 252 -6.00 -20.37 -10.70
C GLU A 252 -7.28 -19.62 -10.27
N LEU A 253 -7.74 -18.64 -11.06
CA LEU A 253 -8.86 -17.78 -10.69
C LEU A 253 -10.17 -18.57 -10.67
N GLU A 254 -10.77 -18.68 -9.48
CA GLU A 254 -12.03 -19.39 -9.24
C GLU A 254 -13.24 -18.44 -9.16
N GLU A 255 -13.04 -17.22 -8.67
CA GLU A 255 -14.09 -16.20 -8.51
C GLU A 255 -13.64 -14.85 -9.06
N TYR A 256 -14.44 -14.30 -9.98
CA TYR A 256 -14.19 -13.00 -10.57
C TYR A 256 -15.44 -12.12 -10.50
N ASN A 257 -15.36 -11.01 -9.77
CA ASN A 257 -16.43 -10.04 -9.67
C ASN A 257 -16.12 -8.76 -10.48
N LEU A 258 -16.90 -8.55 -11.54
CA LEU A 258 -16.90 -7.38 -12.41
C LEU A 258 -18.21 -6.58 -12.29
N SER A 259 -19.07 -6.88 -11.31
CA SER A 259 -20.36 -6.22 -11.14
C SER A 259 -20.21 -4.70 -11.05
N TYR A 260 -21.21 -3.96 -11.56
CA TYR A 260 -21.24 -2.49 -11.49
C TYR A 260 -20.06 -1.80 -12.20
N ASN A 261 -19.57 -2.41 -13.28
CA ASN A 261 -18.66 -1.76 -14.25
C ASN A 261 -19.44 -1.17 -15.44
N LYS A 262 -18.72 -0.69 -16.45
CA LYS A 262 -19.26 -0.10 -17.68
C LYS A 262 -19.18 -1.08 -18.86
N LEU A 263 -19.31 -2.37 -18.59
CA LEU A 263 -19.29 -3.41 -19.62
C LEU A 263 -20.46 -3.21 -20.58
N THR A 264 -20.17 -3.09 -21.88
CA THR A 264 -21.21 -2.98 -22.92
C THR A 264 -21.64 -4.33 -23.47
N GLU A 265 -20.86 -5.36 -23.20
CA GLU A 265 -21.06 -6.74 -23.67
C GLU A 265 -20.70 -7.72 -22.56
N PHE A 266 -21.23 -8.95 -22.65
CA PHE A 266 -20.87 -10.00 -21.71
C PHE A 266 -19.38 -10.38 -21.84
N PRO A 267 -18.59 -10.39 -20.75
CA PRO A 267 -17.16 -10.62 -20.82
C PRO A 267 -16.86 -12.11 -21.03
N THR A 268 -16.54 -12.49 -22.27
CA THR A 268 -16.23 -13.88 -22.62
C THR A 268 -14.78 -14.28 -22.32
N THR A 269 -13.85 -13.33 -22.28
CA THR A 269 -12.42 -13.62 -22.03
C THR A 269 -12.15 -14.38 -20.72
N PRO A 270 -12.78 -14.05 -19.57
CA PRO A 270 -12.63 -14.83 -18.35
C PRO A 270 -13.05 -16.28 -18.46
N LEU A 271 -13.97 -16.64 -19.37
CA LEU A 271 -14.44 -18.02 -19.55
C LEU A 271 -13.35 -18.97 -20.07
N ASN A 272 -12.23 -18.44 -20.55
CA ASN A 272 -11.06 -19.24 -20.94
C ASN A 272 -10.29 -19.79 -19.73
N VAL A 273 -10.54 -19.27 -18.52
CA VAL A 273 -9.94 -19.76 -17.27
C VAL A 273 -10.68 -21.01 -16.81
N LYS A 274 -10.03 -22.17 -16.91
CA LYS A 274 -10.66 -23.48 -16.62
C LYS A 274 -11.08 -23.67 -15.16
N THR A 275 -10.43 -22.96 -14.24
CA THR A 275 -10.69 -22.98 -12.80
C THR A 275 -11.84 -22.06 -12.40
N LEU A 276 -12.31 -21.18 -13.29
CA LEU A 276 -13.35 -20.20 -12.99
C LEU A 276 -14.69 -20.90 -12.70
N ARG A 277 -15.21 -20.66 -11.49
CA ARG A 277 -16.48 -21.22 -10.99
C ARG A 277 -17.57 -20.17 -10.88
N LYS A 278 -17.20 -18.92 -10.62
CA LYS A 278 -18.13 -17.81 -10.41
C LYS A 278 -17.65 -16.57 -11.17
N LEU A 279 -18.56 -16.02 -11.96
CA LEU A 279 -18.38 -14.76 -12.66
C LEU A 279 -19.60 -13.89 -12.38
N TYR A 280 -19.36 -12.70 -11.82
CA TYR A 280 -20.37 -11.67 -11.64
C TYR A 280 -20.02 -10.54 -12.61
N ALA A 281 -20.93 -10.14 -13.51
CA ALA A 281 -20.67 -9.14 -14.55
C ALA A 281 -21.90 -8.26 -14.79
#